data_AF-A0A0S1XDY7-F1
#
_entry.id   AF-A0A0S1XDY7-F1
#
_cell.length_a   1.000
_cell.length_b   1.000
_cell.length_c   1.000
_cell.angle_alpha   90.00
_cell.angle_beta   90.00
_cell.angle_gamma   90.00
#
_symmetry.space_group_name_H-M   'P 1'
#
loop_
_entity.id
_entity.type
_entity.pdbx_description
1 polymer ?
#
loop_
_entity_poly.entity_id
_entity_poly.type
_entity_poly.pdbx_seq_one_letter_code
_entity_poly.pdbx_strand_id
1 'polypeptide(L)'
;MKVEYRIGLILLIGLIASVILRSYAGILIAALGIPFYLAYTAREQNILAKSRLFDRDLFLMMGLTVLVILAFEYFADPRLGLILMAIVIPLVIS
;
A
#
# COMPACT_ATOMS: atom_id res chain seq x y z
N MET A 1 -3.27 -19.04 10.74
CA MET A 1 -2.28 -17.94 10.69
C MET A 1 -3.06 -16.63 10.76
N LYS A 2 -2.68 -15.68 11.62
CA LYS A 2 -3.37 -14.39 11.74
C LYS A 2 -3.36 -13.66 10.39
N VAL A 3 -4.46 -13.00 10.03
CA VAL A 3 -4.66 -12.25 8.77
C VAL A 3 -3.51 -11.25 8.55
N GLU A 4 -3.03 -10.63 9.63
CA GLU A 4 -1.88 -9.72 9.66
C GLU A 4 -0.61 -10.33 9.05
N TYR A 5 -0.33 -11.61 9.31
CA TYR A 5 0.87 -12.27 8.81
C TYR A 5 0.83 -12.45 7.29
N ARG A 6 -0.36 -12.74 6.75
CA ARG A 6 -0.55 -12.89 5.29
C ARG A 6 -0.50 -11.54 4.58
N ILE A 7 -1.04 -10.49 5.19
CA ILE A 7 -0.90 -9.11 4.71
C ILE A 7 0.58 -8.70 4.72
N GLY A 8 1.28 -8.97 5.82
CA GLY A 8 2.72 -8.71 5.95
C GLY A 8 3.55 -9.42 4.88
N LEU A 9 3.20 -10.67 4.55
CA LEU A 9 3.83 -11.41 3.45
C LEU A 9 3.59 -10.75 2.09
N ILE A 10 2.35 -10.35 1.78
CA ILE A 10 2.02 -9.67 0.51
C ILE A 10 2.79 -8.35 0.40
N LEU A 11 2.83 -7.58 1.49
CA LEU A 11 3.60 -6.34 1.56
C LEU A 11 5.09 -6.61 1.32
N LEU A 12 5.68 -7.55 2.06
CA LEU A 12 7.10 -7.88 1.96
C LEU A 12 7.48 -8.32 0.53
N ILE A 13 6.67 -9.18 -0.09
CA ILE A 13 6.89 -9.63 -1.47
C ILE A 13 6.85 -8.43 -2.43
N GLY A 14 5.87 -7.54 -2.29
CA GLY A 14 5.76 -6.34 -3.12
C GLY A 14 6.96 -5.39 -2.95
N LEU A 15 7.41 -5.18 -1.72
CA LEU A 15 8.59 -4.34 -1.43
C LEU A 15 9.85 -4.95 -2.05
N ILE A 16 10.11 -6.24 -1.81
CA ILE A 16 11.27 -6.96 -2.39
C ILE A 16 11.22 -6.91 -3.91
N ALA A 17 10.05 -7.18 -4.52
CA ALA A 17 9.88 -7.12 -5.96
C ALA A 17 10.15 -5.71 -6.51
N SER A 18 9.74 -4.65 -5.81
CA SER A 18 9.99 -3.27 -6.23
C SER A 18 11.48 -2.93 -6.25
N VAL A 19 12.23 -3.39 -5.25
CA VAL A 19 13.68 -3.19 -5.16
C VAL A 19 14.43 -3.99 -6.23
N ILE A 20 14.10 -5.29 -6.38
CA ILE A 20 14.78 -6.18 -7.34
C ILE A 20 14.51 -5.74 -8.78
N LEU A 21 13.24 -5.50 -9.12
CA LEU A 21 12.83 -5.13 -10.47
C LEU A 21 13.10 -3.65 -10.78
N ARG A 22 13.51 -2.86 -9.77
CA ARG A 22 13.65 -1.40 -9.86
C ARG A 22 12.44 -0.81 -10.58
N SER A 23 11.25 -1.13 -10.08
CA SER A 23 9.98 -0.82 -10.74
C SER A 23 8.87 -0.65 -9.72
N TYR A 24 7.86 0.13 -10.09
CA TYR A 24 6.62 0.29 -9.32
C TYR A 24 5.73 -0.96 -9.35
N ALA A 25 6.06 -1.97 -10.16
CA ALA A 25 5.31 -3.22 -10.25
C ALA A 25 5.15 -3.91 -8.88
N GLY A 26 6.21 -3.93 -8.06
CA GLY A 26 6.14 -4.49 -6.71
C GLY A 26 5.20 -3.72 -5.77
N ILE A 27 5.18 -2.39 -5.89
CA ILE A 27 4.27 -1.53 -5.13
C ILE A 27 2.82 -1.79 -5.56
N LEU A 28 2.57 -1.95 -6.86
CA LEU A 28 1.28 -2.34 -7.41
C LEU A 28 0.80 -3.70 -6.88
N ILE A 29 1.69 -4.69 -6.80
CA ILE A 29 1.38 -6.01 -6.23
C ILE A 29 0.92 -5.88 -4.78
N ALA A 30 1.61 -5.10 -3.95
CA ALA A 30 1.21 -4.89 -2.56
C ALA A 30 -0.13 -4.12 -2.47
N ALA A 31 -0.26 -3.02 -3.22
CA ALA A 31 -1.41 -2.13 -3.20
C ALA A 31 -2.71 -2.83 -3.64
N LEU A 32 -2.65 -3.75 -4.60
CA LEU A 32 -3.81 -4.52 -5.06
C LEU A 32 -3.96 -5.84 -4.30
N GLY A 33 -2.86 -6.51 -3.97
CA GLY A 33 -2.86 -7.81 -3.32
C GLY A 33 -3.47 -7.79 -1.93
N ILE A 34 -3.21 -6.74 -1.14
CA ILE A 34 -3.76 -6.62 0.22
C ILE A 34 -5.29 -6.44 0.19
N PRO A 35 -5.86 -5.46 -0.52
CA PRO A 35 -7.31 -5.34 -0.65
C PRO A 35 -7.96 -6.58 -1.27
N PHE A 36 -7.33 -7.20 -2.27
CA PHE A 36 -7.86 -8.42 -2.88
C PHE A 36 -7.91 -9.59 -1.90
N TYR A 37 -6.84 -9.79 -1.12
CA TYR A 37 -6.79 -10.81 -0.07
C TYR A 37 -7.83 -10.56 1.02
N LEU A 38 -7.98 -9.31 1.46
CA LEU A 38 -9.00 -8.90 2.42
C LEU A 38 -10.41 -9.10 1.87
N ALA A 39 -10.67 -8.71 0.63
CA ALA A 39 -11.96 -8.90 -0.03
C ALA A 39 -12.29 -10.39 -0.21
N TYR A 40 -11.30 -11.22 -0.56
CA TYR A 40 -11.46 -12.67 -0.69
C TYR A 40 -11.82 -13.32 0.65
N THR A 41 -11.14 -12.92 1.73
CA THR A 41 -11.38 -13.48 3.08
C THR A 41 -12.67 -12.94 3.71
N ALA A 42 -13.04 -11.69 3.44
CA ALA A 42 -14.28 -11.07 3.92
C ALA A 42 -15.52 -11.43 3.08
N ARG A 43 -15.36 -12.23 2.03
CA ARG A 43 -16.44 -12.59 1.08
C ARG A 43 -17.64 -13.26 1.76
N GLU A 44 -17.42 -14.01 2.85
CA GLU A 44 -18.50 -14.64 3.62
C GLU A 44 -19.29 -13.66 4.50
N GLN A 45 -18.72 -12.51 4.84
CA GLN A 45 -19.38 -11.55 5.74
C GLN A 45 -20.32 -10.58 5.01
N ASN A 46 -20.49 -10.71 3.68
CA ASN A 46 -21.31 -9.82 2.85
C ASN A 46 -21.03 -8.32 3.11
N ILE A 47 -19.80 -8.00 3.51
CA ILE A 47 -19.29 -6.64 3.62
C ILE A 47 -18.76 -6.27 2.24
N LEU A 48 -19.62 -6.39 1.22
CA LEU A 48 -19.45 -5.58 0.01
C LEU A 48 -19.66 -4.15 0.50
N ALA A 49 -18.52 -3.59 0.87
CA ALA A 49 -18.38 -2.38 1.64
C ALA A 49 -19.41 -1.34 1.22
N LYS A 50 -19.95 -0.65 2.23
CA LYS A 50 -20.26 0.77 2.18
C LYS A 50 -18.96 1.50 1.76
N SER A 51 -18.50 1.25 0.53
CA SER A 51 -17.24 1.73 0.00
C SER A 51 -17.50 3.18 -0.32
N ARG A 52 -17.13 4.03 0.63
CA ARG A 52 -16.96 5.44 0.36
C ARG A 52 -15.71 5.56 -0.50
N LEU A 53 -15.86 5.20 -1.77
CA LEU A 53 -14.80 5.28 -2.78
C LEU A 53 -14.23 6.71 -2.90
N PHE A 54 -14.96 7.69 -2.36
CA PHE A 54 -14.64 9.11 -2.24
C PHE A 54 -14.58 9.56 -0.77
N ASP A 55 -13.95 8.79 0.12
CA ASP A 55 -13.62 9.31 1.45
C ASP A 55 -12.43 10.29 1.38
N ARG A 56 -12.43 11.29 2.26
CA ARG A 56 -11.34 12.27 2.39
C ARG A 56 -9.98 11.60 2.56
N ASP A 57 -9.95 10.45 3.23
CA ASP A 57 -8.74 9.67 3.49
C ASP A 57 -8.09 9.16 2.20
N LEU A 58 -8.89 8.79 1.19
CA LEU A 58 -8.38 8.39 -0.12
C LEU A 58 -7.69 9.57 -0.82
N PHE A 59 -8.31 10.74 -0.81
CA PHE A 59 -7.71 11.95 -1.39
C PHE A 59 -6.44 12.38 -0.65
N LEU A 60 -6.44 12.30 0.69
CA LEU A 60 -5.26 12.59 1.50
C LEU A 60 -4.12 11.62 1.19
N MET A 61 -4.40 10.32 1.09
CA MET A 61 -3.41 9.31 0.73
C MET A 61 -2.85 9.51 -0.68
N MET A 62 -3.70 9.79 -1.67
CA MET A 62 -3.25 10.10 -3.02
C MET A 62 -2.40 11.37 -3.06
N GLY A 63 -2.83 12.44 -2.39
CA GLY A 63 -2.09 13.70 -2.30
C GLY A 63 -0.72 13.51 -1.65
N LEU A 64 -0.66 12.77 -0.53
CA LEU A 64 0.58 12.45 0.16
C LEU A 64 1.51 11.61 -0.72
N THR A 65 0.95 10.63 -1.45
CA THR A 65 1.70 9.79 -2.38
C THR A 65 2.35 10.62 -3.48
N VAL A 66 1.58 11.52 -4.11
CA VAL A 66 2.11 12.44 -5.14
C VAL A 66 3.18 13.34 -4.56
N LEU A 67 2.94 13.92 -3.38
CA LEU A 67 3.89 14.80 -2.70
C LEU A 67 5.21 14.07 -2.42
N VAL A 68 5.16 12.84 -1.93
CA VAL A 68 6.36 12.04 -1.65
C VAL A 68 7.09 11.67 -2.93
N ILE A 69 6.38 11.31 -4.00
CA ILE A 69 7.01 11.06 -5.30
C ILE A 69 7.76 12.30 -5.77
N LEU A 70 7.12 13.47 -5.77
CA LEU A 70 7.73 14.73 -6.21
C LEU A 70 8.90 15.15 -5.32
N ALA A 71 8.76 15.00 -4.00
CA ALA A 71 9.82 15.31 -3.05
C ALA A 71 11.04 14.41 -3.28
N PHE A 72 10.83 13.11 -3.44
CA PHE A 72 11.94 12.18 -3.66
C PHE A 72 12.52 12.30 -5.06
N GLU A 73 11.75 12.59 -6.10
CA GLU A 73 12.27 12.82 -7.47
C GLU A 73 13.41 13.84 -7.50
N TYR A 74 13.40 14.83 -6.60
CA TYR A 74 14.44 15.86 -6.52
C TYR A 74 15.71 15.42 -5.78
N PHE A 75 15.63 14.44 -4.87
CA PHE A 75 16.73 14.09 -3.96
C PHE A 75 17.21 12.63 -4.07
N ALA A 76 16.36 11.71 -4.52
CA ALA A 76 16.56 10.26 -4.48
C ALA A 76 15.61 9.50 -5.43
N ASP A 77 15.59 8.18 -5.32
CA ASP A 77 14.64 7.34 -6.04
C ASP A 77 13.23 7.43 -5.40
N PRO A 78 12.17 7.86 -6.13
CA PRO A 78 10.82 7.99 -5.59
C PRO A 78 10.25 6.69 -5.02
N ARG A 79 10.74 5.53 -5.49
CA ARG A 79 10.34 4.23 -4.95
C ARG A 79 10.71 4.11 -3.47
N LEU A 80 11.86 4.63 -3.07
CA LEU A 80 12.27 4.60 -1.66
C LEU A 80 11.32 5.41 -0.78
N GLY A 81 10.84 6.56 -1.27
CA GLY A 81 9.83 7.36 -0.58
C GLY A 81 8.53 6.59 -0.36
N LEU A 82 8.07 5.86 -1.39
CA LEU A 82 6.86 5.03 -1.30
C LEU A 82 7.03 3.83 -0.36
N ILE A 83 8.20 3.18 -0.39
CA ILE A 83 8.54 2.08 0.53
C ILE A 83 8.58 2.58 1.96
N LEU A 84 9.19 3.74 2.22
CA LEU A 84 9.22 4.37 3.54
C LEU A 84 7.81 4.71 4.03
N MET A 85 6.96 5.28 3.18
CA MET A 85 5.57 5.56 3.51
C MET A 85 4.80 4.33 3.99
N ALA A 86 5.01 3.18 3.32
CA ALA A 86 4.35 1.92 3.69
C ALA A 86 4.71 1.42 5.10
N ILE A 87 5.81 1.91 5.68
CA ILE A 87 6.26 1.57 7.03
C ILE A 87 5.89 2.69 8.01
N VAL A 88 6.18 3.94 7.66
CA VAL A 88 6.02 5.10 8.55
C VAL A 88 4.55 5.41 8.83
N ILE A 89 3.69 5.37 7.81
CA ILE A 89 2.27 5.75 7.98
C ILE A 89 1.56 4.84 8.98
N PRO A 90 1.67 3.50 8.90
CA PRO A 90 1.12 2.62 9.92
C PRO A 90 1.61 2.96 11.32
N LEU A 91 2.91 3.26 11.50
CA LEU A 91 3.49 3.57 12.82
C LEU A 91 3.04 4.91 13.40
N VAL A 92 2.72 5.89 12.57
CA VAL A 92 2.24 7.20 13.00
C VAL A 92 0.75 7.17 13.37
N ILE A 93 -0.02 6.28 12.74
CA ILE A 93 -1.48 6.19 12.91
C ILE A 93 -1.89 5.08 13.89
N SER A 94 -1.00 4.11 14.18
CA SER A 94 -1.19 3.03 15.16
C SER A 94 -1.13 3.51 16.61
#